data_AF-A0A453HMU1-F1
#
_entry.id   AF-A0A453HMU1-F1
#
_cell.length_a   1.000
_cell.length_b   1.000
_cell.length_c   1.000
_cell.angle_alpha   90.00
_cell.angle_beta   90.00
_cell.angle_gamma   90.00
#
_symmetry.space_group_name_H-M   'P 1'
#
loop_
_entity.id
_entity.type
_entity.pdbx_description
1 polymer ?
#
loop_
_entity_poly.entity_id
_entity_poly.type
_entity_poly.pdbx_seq_one_letter_code
_entity_poly.pdbx_strand_id
1 'polypeptide(L)'
;HSDSMANQSFQPHFSGKQDRYREQKKDLHMVFIDLEKAYDKIPRNVMWWALEKHKVPAKYITLIKDMYDNVVTSVRTSDVDTDDFPIKIGLHQGSALSPYLFALVMDEVTRDIQGDIPWCMLFADDVVLVDDSRTGVNRKLELWRQTLESKGFRLSRTKTEYMMCGFSTTRCEEEEVSLDGRVVPRKDTFRYLGSMLQEDGGIDEDVNHRIKAGWMKWRQASGILCDKRVPQKLKGKFYRTAVRPVMLYGAECWPTKRRHVQQLGVAEMRMLRWMCGHTRKDRVRNDDIRDRVEVAPIEEKLVQHRLRWFGHIQRRPPEVPVHSGRLKRAENVKRGRGRPNFDMKGVR
;
A
#
# COMPACT_ATOMS: atom_id res chain seq x y z
N HIS A 1 -4.05 13.19 3.51
CA HIS A 1 -2.59 13.50 3.63
C HIS A 1 -1.93 12.62 4.70
N SER A 2 -2.65 12.27 5.78
CA SER A 2 -2.31 11.25 6.77
C SER A 2 -2.06 9.85 6.19
N ASP A 3 -2.90 9.38 5.25
CA ASP A 3 -2.76 8.03 4.65
C ASP A 3 -1.49 7.85 3.82
N SER A 4 -1.05 8.92 3.13
CA SER A 4 0.21 8.91 2.38
C SER A 4 1.44 8.80 3.31
N MET A 5 1.35 9.33 4.53
CA MET A 5 2.49 9.36 5.46
C MET A 5 2.65 8.04 6.23
N ALA A 6 1.55 7.35 6.53
CA ALA A 6 1.57 6.01 7.11
C ALA A 6 2.09 4.97 6.10
N ASN A 7 1.59 5.01 4.86
CA ASN A 7 2.04 4.11 3.79
C ASN A 7 3.56 4.24 3.51
N GLN A 8 4.08 5.46 3.60
CA GLN A 8 5.52 5.74 3.45
C GLN A 8 6.37 5.18 4.60
N SER A 9 5.82 4.95 5.80
CA SER A 9 6.55 4.28 6.88
C SER A 9 6.53 2.74 6.76
N PHE A 10 5.46 2.12 6.25
CA PHE A 10 5.34 0.66 6.22
C PHE A 10 6.09 0.00 5.03
N GLN A 11 6.07 0.63 3.84
CA GLN A 11 6.73 0.08 2.65
C GLN A 11 8.25 -0.15 2.78
N PRO A 12 9.04 0.77 3.38
CA PRO A 12 10.48 0.54 3.60
C PRO A 12 10.77 -0.64 4.54
N HIS A 13 9.91 -0.89 5.53
CA HIS A 13 10.08 -2.00 6.47
C HIS A 13 9.88 -3.35 5.79
N PHE A 14 8.89 -3.43 4.91
CA PHE A 14 8.60 -4.62 4.15
C PHE A 14 9.72 -4.95 3.17
N SER A 15 10.12 -3.98 2.33
CA SER A 15 11.22 -4.15 1.37
C SER A 15 12.54 -4.51 2.07
N GLY A 16 12.88 -3.79 3.14
CA GLY A 16 14.10 -4.04 3.91
C GLY A 16 14.12 -5.41 4.60
N LYS A 17 12.97 -5.93 5.05
CA LYS A 17 12.89 -7.28 5.62
C LYS A 17 13.05 -8.35 4.54
N GLN A 18 12.34 -8.20 3.43
CA GLN A 18 12.40 -9.14 2.32
C GLN A 18 13.83 -9.24 1.78
N ASP A 19 14.54 -8.12 1.63
CA ASP A 19 15.96 -8.10 1.26
C ASP A 19 16.86 -8.76 2.29
N ARG A 20 16.62 -8.56 3.59
CA ARG A 20 17.40 -9.21 4.66
C ARG A 20 17.22 -10.73 4.64
N TYR A 21 16.00 -11.22 4.45
CA TYR A 21 15.70 -12.65 4.37
C TYR A 21 16.26 -13.28 3.10
N ARG A 22 16.21 -12.55 1.98
CA ARG A 22 16.90 -12.90 0.74
C ARG A 22 18.41 -13.00 0.93
N GLU A 23 19.04 -12.04 1.62
CA GLU A 23 20.48 -12.08 1.91
C GLU A 23 20.86 -13.24 2.84
N GLN A 24 19.94 -13.67 3.72
CA GLN A 24 20.10 -14.81 4.62
C GLN A 24 19.66 -16.14 4.02
N LYS A 25 19.11 -16.16 2.79
CA LYS A 25 18.49 -17.33 2.15
C LYS A 25 17.46 -18.03 3.03
N LYS A 26 16.66 -17.25 3.74
CA LYS A 26 15.57 -17.73 4.60
C LYS A 26 14.24 -17.41 3.96
N ASP A 27 13.31 -18.36 4.02
CA ASP A 27 11.98 -18.16 3.51
C ASP A 27 11.16 -17.23 4.41
N LEU A 28 10.19 -16.56 3.81
CA LEU A 28 9.30 -15.64 4.50
C LEU A 28 7.87 -15.93 4.08
N HIS A 29 7.01 -16.11 5.07
CA HIS A 29 5.61 -16.47 4.87
C HIS A 29 4.73 -15.29 5.25
N MET A 30 3.72 -15.01 4.43
CA MET A 30 2.87 -13.86 4.61
C MET A 30 1.42 -14.20 4.31
N VAL A 31 0.51 -13.74 5.17
CA VAL A 31 -0.92 -13.74 4.89
C VAL A 31 -1.41 -12.30 4.92
N PHE A 32 -2.10 -11.94 3.85
CA PHE A 32 -2.81 -10.68 3.70
C PHE A 32 -4.28 -10.94 4.01
N ILE A 33 -4.79 -10.27 5.03
CA ILE A 33 -6.16 -10.39 5.50
C ILE A 33 -6.92 -9.13 5.08
N ASP A 34 -8.09 -9.35 4.51
CA ASP A 34 -9.09 -8.32 4.21
C ASP A 34 -10.34 -8.58 5.07
N LEU A 35 -10.94 -7.54 5.63
CA LEU A 35 -12.16 -7.64 6.42
C LEU A 35 -13.39 -7.46 5.54
N GLU A 36 -14.37 -8.36 5.66
CA GLU A 36 -15.60 -8.26 4.89
C GLU A 36 -16.47 -7.09 5.35
N LYS A 37 -16.61 -6.06 4.50
CA LYS A 37 -17.45 -4.90 4.78
C LYS A 37 -17.17 -4.32 6.18
N ALA A 38 -15.90 -4.04 6.44
CA ALA A 38 -15.41 -3.68 7.77
C ALA A 38 -16.20 -2.53 8.42
N TYR A 39 -16.62 -1.54 7.64
CA TYR A 39 -17.43 -0.41 8.13
C TYR A 39 -18.87 -0.82 8.45
N ASP A 40 -19.48 -1.68 7.64
CA ASP A 40 -20.92 -1.98 7.73
C ASP A 40 -21.23 -3.01 8.81
N LYS A 41 -20.24 -3.81 9.21
CA LYS A 41 -20.44 -4.95 10.12
C LYS A 41 -20.06 -4.67 11.58
N ILE A 42 -19.48 -3.52 11.90
CA ILE A 42 -19.06 -3.22 13.29
C ILE A 42 -20.26 -3.18 14.23
N PRO A 43 -20.30 -4.04 15.26
CA PRO A 43 -21.33 -3.95 16.28
C PRO A 43 -21.17 -2.65 17.09
N ARG A 44 -22.27 -1.89 17.26
CA ARG A 44 -22.23 -0.60 17.97
C ARG A 44 -21.78 -0.73 19.43
N ASN A 45 -22.12 -1.83 20.09
CA ASN A 45 -21.64 -2.14 21.45
C ASN A 45 -20.11 -2.25 21.52
N VAL A 46 -19.47 -2.83 20.49
CA VAL A 46 -18.00 -2.92 20.41
C VAL A 46 -17.40 -1.54 20.20
N MET A 47 -18.05 -0.68 19.42
CA MET A 47 -17.65 0.72 19.26
C MET A 47 -17.70 1.51 20.57
N TRP A 48 -18.79 1.40 21.33
CA TRP A 48 -18.91 2.06 22.65
C TRP A 48 -17.86 1.56 23.63
N TRP A 49 -17.68 0.24 23.70
CA TRP A 49 -16.65 -0.39 24.51
C TRP A 49 -15.25 0.13 24.17
N ALA A 50 -14.92 0.25 22.89
CA ALA A 50 -13.62 0.77 22.46
C ALA A 50 -13.41 2.23 22.88
N LEU A 51 -14.43 3.10 22.73
CA LEU A 51 -14.34 4.49 23.18
C LEU A 51 -14.14 4.61 24.70
N GLU A 52 -14.82 3.77 25.48
CA GLU A 52 -14.66 3.71 26.94
C GLU A 52 -13.23 3.25 27.31
N LYS A 53 -12.68 2.26 26.61
CA LYS A 53 -11.30 1.77 26.82
C LYS A 53 -10.24 2.81 26.48
N HIS A 54 -10.47 3.60 25.44
CA HIS A 54 -9.64 4.76 25.07
C HIS A 54 -9.85 5.97 25.99
N LYS A 55 -10.64 5.83 27.07
CA LYS A 55 -10.91 6.87 28.07
C LYS A 55 -11.50 8.15 27.45
N VAL A 56 -12.27 8.01 26.38
CA VAL A 56 -13.01 9.13 25.79
C VAL A 56 -14.04 9.63 26.83
N PRO A 57 -14.13 10.94 27.10
CA PRO A 57 -15.06 11.45 28.09
C PRO A 57 -16.51 11.04 27.79
N ALA A 58 -17.24 10.61 28.82
CA ALA A 58 -18.60 10.08 28.70
C ALA A 58 -19.55 11.02 27.93
N LYS A 59 -19.39 12.35 28.09
CA LYS A 59 -20.17 13.35 27.36
C LYS A 59 -20.05 13.21 25.83
N TYR A 60 -18.84 12.94 25.32
CA TYR A 60 -18.63 12.72 23.89
C TYR A 60 -19.18 11.36 23.46
N ILE A 61 -19.04 10.32 24.29
CA ILE A 61 -19.60 9.00 23.98
C ILE A 61 -21.13 9.08 23.86
N THR A 62 -21.80 9.81 24.75
CA THR A 62 -23.25 10.05 24.66
C THR A 62 -23.61 10.79 23.37
N LEU A 63 -22.90 11.87 23.04
CA LEU A 63 -23.13 12.61 21.79
C LEU A 63 -22.98 11.71 20.55
N ILE A 64 -21.97 10.85 20.52
CA ILE A 64 -21.78 9.91 19.42
C ILE A 64 -22.88 8.84 19.43
N LYS A 65 -23.31 8.35 20.60
CA LYS A 65 -24.45 7.42 20.69
C LYS A 65 -25.71 8.04 20.10
N ASP A 66 -26.00 9.30 20.42
CA ASP A 66 -27.15 10.04 19.91
C ASP A 66 -27.09 10.19 18.38
N MET A 67 -25.90 10.43 17.81
CA MET A 67 -25.72 10.47 16.35
C MET A 67 -26.07 9.15 15.65
N TYR A 68 -25.97 8.03 16.36
CA TYR A 68 -26.24 6.69 15.82
C TYR A 68 -27.63 6.18 16.20
N ASP A 69 -28.36 6.85 17.08
CA ASP A 69 -29.67 6.40 17.53
C ASP A 69 -30.75 6.61 16.46
N ASN A 70 -31.66 5.64 16.31
CA ASN A 70 -32.77 5.64 15.35
C ASN A 70 -32.41 6.04 13.90
N VAL A 71 -31.18 5.77 13.46
CA VAL A 71 -30.73 6.10 12.10
C VAL A 71 -31.46 5.22 11.09
N VAL A 72 -32.07 5.87 10.09
CA VAL A 72 -32.66 5.25 8.91
C VAL A 72 -31.90 5.66 7.65
N THR A 73 -31.97 4.84 6.61
CA THR A 73 -31.36 5.13 5.31
C THR A 73 -32.28 4.65 4.20
N SER A 74 -32.28 5.38 3.10
CA SER A 74 -32.94 5.04 1.84
C SER A 74 -31.93 5.10 0.69
N VAL A 75 -32.16 4.32 -0.36
CA VAL A 75 -31.32 4.27 -1.55
C VAL A 75 -31.99 5.07 -2.66
N ARG A 76 -31.31 6.11 -3.14
CA ARG A 76 -31.74 6.86 -4.32
C ARG A 76 -31.36 6.11 -5.59
N THR A 77 -32.35 5.61 -6.32
CA THR A 77 -32.15 5.13 -7.70
C THR A 77 -32.37 6.29 -8.68
N SER A 78 -32.11 6.08 -9.97
CA SER A 78 -32.24 7.14 -11.00
C SER A 78 -33.65 7.71 -11.11
N ASP A 79 -34.66 6.97 -10.67
CA ASP A 79 -36.07 7.29 -10.91
C ASP A 79 -36.90 7.38 -9.62
N VAL A 80 -36.51 6.69 -8.52
CA VAL A 80 -37.25 6.69 -7.24
C VAL A 80 -36.32 6.47 -6.03
N ASP A 81 -36.63 7.09 -4.89
CA ASP A 81 -36.01 6.79 -3.58
C ASP A 81 -36.69 5.56 -2.96
N THR A 82 -35.94 4.56 -2.52
CA THR A 82 -36.52 3.37 -1.85
C THR A 82 -37.10 3.72 -0.48
N ASP A 83 -37.95 2.84 0.04
CA ASP A 83 -38.40 2.94 1.43
C ASP A 83 -37.23 3.00 2.43
N ASP A 84 -37.46 3.73 3.51
CA ASP A 84 -36.49 3.88 4.59
C ASP A 84 -36.34 2.56 5.37
N PHE A 85 -35.10 2.14 5.60
CA PHE A 85 -34.79 1.00 6.46
C PHE A 85 -33.84 1.41 7.60
N PRO A 86 -34.02 0.86 8.82
CA PRO A 86 -33.19 1.21 9.96
C PRO A 86 -31.78 0.60 9.87
N ILE A 87 -30.76 1.41 10.15
CA ILE A 87 -29.39 0.95 10.30
C ILE A 87 -29.11 0.73 11.79
N LYS A 88 -28.81 -0.52 12.16
CA LYS A 88 -28.53 -0.93 13.55
C LYS A 88 -27.07 -1.33 13.80
N ILE A 89 -26.29 -1.52 12.73
CA ILE A 89 -24.91 -2.02 12.76
C ILE A 89 -24.07 -1.17 11.82
N GLY A 90 -22.79 -1.03 12.13
CA GLY A 90 -21.81 -0.37 11.29
C GLY A 90 -21.65 1.12 11.55
N LEU A 91 -20.66 1.68 10.87
CA LEU A 91 -20.29 3.09 10.85
C LEU A 91 -21.01 3.83 9.73
N HIS A 92 -21.27 5.12 9.90
CA HIS A 92 -21.85 5.93 8.83
C HIS A 92 -20.83 6.13 7.71
N GLN A 93 -21.06 5.52 6.56
CA GLN A 93 -20.23 5.75 5.38
C GLN A 93 -20.33 7.21 4.94
N GLY A 94 -19.19 7.84 4.67
CA GLY A 94 -19.11 9.27 4.32
C GLY A 94 -19.06 10.24 5.50
N SER A 95 -19.26 9.77 6.74
CA SER A 95 -19.01 10.61 7.93
C SER A 95 -17.52 10.84 8.14
N ALA A 96 -17.14 12.08 8.43
CA ALA A 96 -15.77 12.45 8.76
C ALA A 96 -15.26 11.79 10.06
N LEU A 97 -16.16 11.37 10.95
CA LEU A 97 -15.83 10.74 12.22
C LEU A 97 -15.59 9.22 12.09
N SER A 98 -16.23 8.58 11.11
CA SER A 98 -16.18 7.12 10.95
C SER A 98 -14.76 6.55 10.81
N PRO A 99 -13.83 7.15 10.03
CA PRO A 99 -12.47 6.64 9.95
C PRO A 99 -11.74 6.64 11.29
N TYR A 100 -11.97 7.66 12.12
CA TYR A 100 -11.37 7.74 13.45
C TYR A 100 -11.95 6.69 14.41
N LEU A 101 -13.28 6.52 14.41
CA LEU A 101 -13.96 5.49 15.20
C LEU A 101 -13.48 4.09 14.80
N PHE A 102 -13.35 3.84 13.49
CA PHE A 102 -12.83 2.59 12.98
C PHE A 102 -11.42 2.30 13.49
N ALA A 103 -10.53 3.30 13.43
CA ALA A 103 -9.16 3.16 13.93
C ALA A 103 -9.12 2.83 15.42
N LEU A 104 -9.91 3.51 16.26
CA LEU A 104 -9.96 3.23 17.70
C LEU A 104 -10.48 1.82 18.01
N VAL A 105 -11.51 1.38 17.30
CA VAL A 105 -12.06 0.02 17.47
C VAL A 105 -11.03 -1.02 17.05
N MET A 106 -10.41 -0.85 15.88
CA MET A 106 -9.39 -1.79 15.41
C MET A 106 -8.19 -1.84 16.34
N ASP A 107 -7.72 -0.70 16.83
CA ASP A 107 -6.62 -0.61 17.78
C ASP A 107 -6.95 -1.37 19.08
N GLU A 108 -8.12 -1.15 19.66
CA GLU A 108 -8.53 -1.80 20.90
C GLU A 108 -8.82 -3.30 20.74
N VAL A 109 -9.42 -3.71 19.61
CA VAL A 109 -9.72 -5.13 19.32
C VAL A 109 -8.44 -5.92 19.05
N THR A 110 -7.44 -5.29 18.44
CA THR A 110 -6.19 -5.97 18.06
C THR A 110 -5.05 -5.73 19.06
N ARG A 111 -5.26 -4.93 20.11
CA ARG A 111 -4.25 -4.52 21.10
C ARG A 111 -3.41 -5.67 21.66
N ASP A 112 -4.02 -6.82 21.94
CA ASP A 112 -3.35 -7.97 22.56
C ASP A 112 -2.70 -8.94 21.53
N ILE A 113 -3.01 -8.77 20.24
CA ILE A 113 -2.53 -9.66 19.15
C ILE A 113 -1.63 -8.94 18.14
N GLN A 114 -1.53 -7.62 18.20
CA GLN A 114 -0.62 -6.83 17.40
C GLN A 114 0.82 -7.24 17.74
N GLY A 115 1.57 -7.65 16.71
CA GLY A 115 3.00 -7.88 16.81
C GLY A 115 3.80 -6.65 16.43
N ASP A 116 5.09 -6.65 16.78
CA ASP A 116 6.00 -5.58 16.36
C ASP A 116 6.11 -5.49 14.83
N ILE A 117 6.31 -4.28 14.31
CA ILE A 117 6.69 -4.09 12.91
C ILE A 117 8.07 -4.72 12.69
N PRO A 118 8.30 -5.52 11.62
CA PRO A 118 7.43 -5.82 10.47
C PRO A 118 6.76 -7.22 10.53
N TRP A 119 6.42 -7.75 11.70
CA TRP A 119 5.75 -9.06 11.87
C TRP A 119 4.24 -8.97 11.79
N CYS A 120 3.69 -7.82 12.16
CA CYS A 120 2.30 -7.46 11.98
C CYS A 120 2.24 -6.02 11.46
N MET A 121 1.45 -5.79 10.42
CA MET A 121 1.17 -4.45 9.91
C MET A 121 -0.33 -4.31 9.73
N LEU A 122 -0.88 -3.29 10.38
CA LEU A 122 -2.30 -2.97 10.33
C LEU A 122 -2.46 -1.59 9.70
N PHE A 123 -3.17 -1.52 8.59
CA PHE A 123 -3.56 -0.26 7.98
C PHE A 123 -5.04 -0.29 7.62
N ALA A 124 -5.86 0.39 8.43
CA ALA A 124 -7.30 0.32 8.33
C ALA A 124 -7.79 -1.15 8.29
N ASP A 125 -8.36 -1.59 7.18
CA ASP A 125 -8.88 -2.93 6.92
C ASP A 125 -7.86 -3.91 6.33
N ASP A 126 -6.72 -3.41 5.84
CA ASP A 126 -5.62 -4.21 5.30
C ASP A 126 -4.68 -4.67 6.44
N VAL A 127 -4.69 -5.97 6.74
CA VAL A 127 -3.76 -6.57 7.73
C VAL A 127 -2.76 -7.48 7.03
N VAL A 128 -1.49 -7.37 7.42
CA VAL A 128 -0.42 -8.27 6.95
C VAL A 128 0.21 -8.96 8.13
N LEU A 129 0.16 -10.29 8.11
CA LEU A 129 0.82 -11.16 9.08
C LEU A 129 2.04 -11.78 8.42
N VAL A 130 3.20 -11.64 9.07
CA VAL A 130 4.48 -12.14 8.56
C VAL A 130 5.08 -13.08 9.60
N ASP A 131 5.65 -14.19 9.15
CA ASP A 131 6.38 -15.15 9.99
C ASP A 131 7.49 -15.83 9.16
N ASP A 132 8.49 -16.39 9.84
CA ASP A 132 9.56 -17.16 9.19
C ASP A 132 9.18 -18.62 8.97
N SER A 133 8.03 -19.05 9.50
CA SER A 133 7.49 -20.39 9.34
C SER A 133 6.04 -20.37 8.84
N ARG A 134 5.69 -21.33 7.99
CA ARG A 134 4.30 -21.50 7.53
C ARG A 134 3.34 -21.78 8.68
N THR A 135 3.75 -22.64 9.61
CA THR A 135 2.98 -22.98 10.83
C THR A 135 2.79 -21.76 11.73
N GLY A 136 3.81 -20.90 11.84
CA GLY A 136 3.73 -19.64 12.57
C GLY A 136 2.72 -18.67 11.98
N VAL A 137 2.71 -18.50 10.64
CA VAL A 137 1.67 -17.69 9.97
C VAL A 137 0.28 -18.29 10.16
N ASN A 138 0.12 -19.61 10.02
CA ASN A 138 -1.18 -20.27 10.17
C ASN A 138 -1.74 -20.08 11.59
N ARG A 139 -0.89 -20.23 12.62
CA ARG A 139 -1.26 -19.95 14.01
C ARG A 139 -1.65 -18.49 14.23
N LYS A 140 -0.90 -17.54 13.66
CA LYS A 140 -1.23 -16.12 13.73
C LYS A 140 -2.55 -15.82 13.03
N LEU A 141 -2.77 -16.35 11.84
CA LEU A 141 -4.00 -16.18 11.07
C LEU A 141 -5.22 -16.66 11.86
N GLU A 142 -5.11 -17.84 12.48
CA GLU A 142 -6.20 -18.41 13.26
C GLU A 142 -6.47 -17.61 14.56
N LEU A 143 -5.42 -17.16 15.25
CA LEU A 143 -5.54 -16.25 16.39
C LEU A 143 -6.25 -14.93 16.00
N TRP A 144 -5.89 -14.36 14.85
CA TRP A 144 -6.51 -13.15 14.32
C TRP A 144 -7.98 -13.39 13.96
N ARG A 145 -8.30 -14.52 13.31
CA ARG A 145 -9.67 -14.92 13.01
C ARG A 145 -10.51 -15.00 14.28
N GLN A 146 -10.07 -15.76 15.27
CA GLN A 146 -10.82 -15.96 16.53
C GLN A 146 -11.04 -14.62 17.27
N THR A 147 -10.01 -13.79 17.36
CA THR A 147 -10.08 -12.50 18.07
C THR A 147 -11.05 -11.54 17.37
N LEU A 148 -10.93 -11.40 16.05
CA LEU A 148 -11.79 -10.52 15.25
C LEU A 148 -13.25 -11.00 15.23
N GLU A 149 -13.47 -12.30 15.04
CA GLU A 149 -14.81 -12.89 15.02
C GLU A 149 -15.49 -12.82 16.39
N SER A 150 -14.75 -12.94 17.50
CA SER A 150 -15.29 -12.74 18.85
C SER A 150 -15.84 -11.33 19.08
N LYS A 151 -15.39 -10.34 18.30
CA LYS A 151 -15.82 -8.94 18.33
C LYS A 151 -16.74 -8.58 17.17
N GLY A 152 -17.23 -9.56 16.42
CA GLY A 152 -18.21 -9.39 15.35
C GLY A 152 -17.64 -8.99 13.98
N PHE A 153 -16.31 -8.95 13.82
CA PHE A 153 -15.69 -8.80 12.51
C PHE A 153 -15.71 -10.14 11.75
N ARG A 154 -15.57 -10.09 10.42
CA ARG A 154 -15.43 -11.29 9.59
C ARG A 154 -14.30 -11.11 8.59
N LEU A 155 -13.45 -12.12 8.48
CA LEU A 155 -12.39 -12.14 7.48
C LEU A 155 -12.95 -12.54 6.12
N SER A 156 -12.49 -11.87 5.06
CA SER A 156 -12.87 -12.16 3.69
C SER A 156 -12.12 -13.37 3.18
N ARG A 157 -12.79 -14.52 3.08
CA ARG A 157 -12.16 -15.76 2.60
C ARG A 157 -11.71 -15.69 1.14
N THR A 158 -12.40 -14.87 0.34
CA THR A 158 -12.11 -14.74 -1.11
C THR A 158 -10.98 -13.78 -1.41
N LYS A 159 -10.74 -12.80 -0.53
CA LYS A 159 -9.68 -11.80 -0.68
C LYS A 159 -8.48 -12.02 0.23
N THR A 160 -8.61 -12.87 1.24
CA THR A 160 -7.45 -13.29 2.06
C THR A 160 -6.52 -14.12 1.20
N GLU A 161 -5.26 -13.72 1.13
CA GLU A 161 -4.29 -14.26 0.19
C GLU A 161 -3.00 -14.63 0.93
N TYR A 162 -2.40 -15.75 0.52
CA TYR A 162 -1.14 -16.23 1.08
C TYR A 162 -0.01 -16.05 0.07
N MET A 163 1.12 -15.54 0.52
CA MET A 163 2.34 -15.39 -0.30
C MET A 163 3.52 -15.99 0.45
N MET A 164 4.33 -16.74 -0.28
CA MET A 164 5.60 -17.28 0.20
C MET A 164 6.72 -16.63 -0.61
N CYS A 165 7.69 -16.01 0.07
CA CYS A 165 8.94 -15.61 -0.55
C CYS A 165 9.98 -16.72 -0.34
N GLY A 166 10.08 -17.63 -1.31
CA GLY A 166 11.05 -18.72 -1.31
C GLY A 166 12.45 -18.22 -1.68
N PHE A 167 13.28 -17.92 -0.69
CA PHE A 167 14.68 -17.53 -0.90
C PHE A 167 15.66 -18.67 -0.62
N SER A 168 15.19 -19.75 0.00
CA SER A 168 15.96 -20.96 0.25
C SER A 168 15.89 -21.91 -0.97
N THR A 169 16.93 -22.73 -1.13
CA THR A 169 16.99 -23.79 -2.15
C THR A 169 16.28 -25.07 -1.73
N THR A 170 15.72 -25.10 -0.51
CA THR A 170 15.13 -26.30 0.08
C THR A 170 13.62 -26.27 -0.13
N ARG A 171 13.08 -27.21 -0.92
CA ARG A 171 11.64 -27.38 -1.03
C ARG A 171 11.14 -28.05 0.26
N CYS A 172 10.55 -27.28 1.16
CA CYS A 172 9.83 -27.84 2.30
C CYS A 172 8.44 -28.32 1.87
N GLU A 173 7.99 -29.41 2.49
CA GLU A 173 6.75 -30.14 2.17
C GLU A 173 5.50 -29.25 2.22
N GLU A 174 4.53 -29.60 1.37
CA GLU A 174 3.33 -28.85 1.04
C GLU A 174 2.24 -28.94 2.14
N GLU A 175 2.50 -28.49 3.36
CA GLU A 175 1.39 -28.21 4.28
C GLU A 175 0.63 -26.99 3.76
N GLU A 176 -0.70 -26.98 3.65
CA GLU A 176 -1.45 -25.82 3.14
C GLU A 176 -1.78 -24.80 4.26
N VAL A 177 -1.83 -23.49 3.92
CA VAL A 177 -2.33 -22.49 4.89
C VAL A 177 -3.84 -22.54 4.77
N SER A 178 -4.54 -22.76 5.88
CA SER A 178 -6.00 -22.86 5.88
C SER A 178 -6.62 -21.86 6.85
N LEU A 179 -7.74 -21.30 6.42
CA LEU A 179 -8.60 -20.44 7.23
C LEU A 179 -9.92 -21.17 7.43
N ASP A 180 -10.21 -21.60 8.66
CA ASP A 180 -11.43 -22.36 9.00
C ASP A 180 -11.58 -23.63 8.12
N GLY A 181 -10.50 -24.40 7.99
CA GLY A 181 -10.45 -25.64 7.21
C GLY A 181 -10.45 -25.46 5.69
N ARG A 182 -10.53 -24.22 5.17
CA ARG A 182 -10.40 -23.94 3.72
C ARG A 182 -9.02 -23.42 3.37
N VAL A 183 -8.44 -23.94 2.30
CA VAL A 183 -7.12 -23.53 1.81
C VAL A 183 -7.16 -22.08 1.33
N VAL A 184 -6.26 -21.26 1.85
CA VAL A 184 -6.05 -19.88 1.42
C VAL A 184 -5.30 -19.91 0.08
N PRO A 185 -5.79 -19.22 -0.97
CA PRO A 185 -5.14 -19.23 -2.26
C PRO A 185 -3.72 -18.65 -2.17
N ARG A 186 -2.74 -19.41 -2.68
CA ARG A 186 -1.37 -18.91 -2.85
C ARG A 186 -1.31 -17.98 -4.05
N LYS A 187 -0.66 -16.84 -3.90
CA LYS A 187 -0.31 -15.95 -5.01
C LYS A 187 1.18 -15.57 -4.96
N ASP A 188 1.73 -15.38 -6.15
CA ASP A 188 3.13 -14.98 -6.32
C ASP A 188 3.28 -13.45 -6.30
N THR A 189 2.17 -12.74 -6.51
CA THR A 189 2.10 -11.28 -6.45
C THR A 189 0.91 -10.80 -5.64
N PHE A 190 1.12 -9.77 -4.84
CA PHE A 190 0.07 -9.18 -3.99
C PHE A 190 0.09 -7.66 -4.05
N ARG A 191 -1.07 -7.01 -4.00
CA ARG A 191 -1.17 -5.55 -3.98
C ARG A 191 -1.41 -5.05 -2.56
N TYR A 192 -0.40 -4.45 -1.94
CA TYR A 192 -0.50 -3.86 -0.60
C TYR A 192 -0.33 -2.35 -0.64
N LEU A 193 -1.31 -1.60 -0.13
CA LEU A 193 -1.28 -0.12 -0.07
C LEU A 193 -0.96 0.54 -1.43
N GLY A 194 -1.41 -0.11 -2.50
CA GLY A 194 -1.21 0.28 -3.89
C GLY A 194 0.08 -0.22 -4.55
N SER A 195 1.06 -0.78 -3.81
CA SER A 195 2.30 -1.34 -4.37
C SER A 195 2.20 -2.85 -4.58
N MET A 196 2.83 -3.33 -5.65
CA MET A 196 2.91 -4.76 -5.96
C MET A 196 4.11 -5.40 -5.26
N LEU A 197 3.83 -6.43 -4.48
CA LEU A 197 4.80 -7.30 -3.84
C LEU A 197 4.94 -8.56 -4.69
N GLN A 198 6.17 -9.08 -4.80
CA GLN A 198 6.48 -10.28 -5.57
C GLN A 198 7.24 -11.28 -4.69
N GLU A 199 7.08 -12.58 -4.95
CA GLU A 199 7.77 -13.64 -4.20
C GLU A 199 9.31 -13.51 -4.25
N ASP A 200 9.86 -13.05 -5.38
CA ASP A 200 11.30 -12.92 -5.63
C ASP A 200 11.91 -11.63 -5.03
N GLY A 201 11.06 -10.77 -4.42
CA GLY A 201 11.42 -9.43 -3.97
C GLY A 201 11.76 -8.47 -5.12
N GLY A 202 11.33 -8.79 -6.34
CA GLY A 202 11.46 -7.94 -7.49
C GLY A 202 10.48 -6.77 -7.46
N ILE A 203 10.80 -5.71 -8.21
CA ILE A 203 9.94 -4.53 -8.41
C ILE A 203 9.37 -4.44 -9.83
N ASP A 204 9.60 -5.43 -10.69
CA ASP A 204 9.13 -5.42 -12.08
C ASP A 204 7.60 -5.21 -12.17
N GLU A 205 6.81 -5.96 -11.40
CA GLU A 205 5.36 -5.83 -11.41
C GLU A 205 4.89 -4.50 -10.80
N ASP A 206 5.58 -3.97 -9.78
CA ASP A 206 5.22 -2.66 -9.20
C ASP A 206 5.49 -1.54 -10.21
N VAL A 207 6.64 -1.56 -10.89
CA VAL A 207 6.97 -0.60 -11.97
C VAL A 207 5.95 -0.69 -13.11
N ASN A 208 5.59 -1.89 -13.55
CA ASN A 208 4.59 -2.10 -14.59
C ASN A 208 3.21 -1.60 -14.15
N HIS A 209 2.80 -1.88 -12.91
CA HIS A 209 1.55 -1.40 -12.34
C HIS A 209 1.50 0.13 -12.30
N ARG A 210 2.58 0.80 -11.86
CA ARG A 210 2.66 2.27 -11.84
C ARG A 210 2.65 2.90 -13.22
N ILE A 211 3.31 2.27 -14.21
CA ILE A 211 3.23 2.70 -15.61
C ILE A 211 1.80 2.60 -16.13
N LYS A 212 1.10 1.47 -15.88
CA LYS A 212 -0.31 1.28 -16.27
C LYS A 212 -1.21 2.31 -15.59
N ALA A 213 -1.03 2.56 -14.29
CA ALA A 213 -1.78 3.57 -13.54
C ALA A 213 -1.56 4.98 -14.09
N GLY A 214 -0.30 5.33 -14.41
CA GLY A 214 0.05 6.58 -15.09
C GLY A 214 -0.66 6.72 -16.44
N TRP A 215 -0.66 5.67 -17.26
CA TRP A 215 -1.39 5.66 -18.54
C TRP A 215 -2.90 5.83 -18.37
N MET A 216 -3.51 5.18 -17.38
CA MET A 216 -4.93 5.36 -17.09
C MET A 216 -5.24 6.81 -16.75
N LYS A 217 -4.43 7.43 -15.88
CA LYS A 217 -4.61 8.85 -15.51
C LYS A 217 -4.39 9.78 -16.70
N TRP A 218 -3.41 9.49 -17.55
CA TRP A 218 -3.18 10.22 -18.79
C TRP A 218 -4.36 10.10 -19.76
N ARG A 219 -4.89 8.89 -19.93
CA ARG A 219 -6.01 8.60 -20.85
C ARG A 219 -7.29 9.32 -20.45
N GLN A 220 -7.57 9.43 -19.15
CA GLN A 220 -8.71 10.23 -18.64
C GLN A 220 -8.68 11.68 -19.10
N ALA A 221 -7.48 12.25 -19.32
CA ALA A 221 -7.32 13.63 -19.80
C ALA A 221 -6.96 13.73 -21.29
N SER A 222 -7.00 12.62 -22.03
CA SER A 222 -6.55 12.57 -23.42
C SER A 222 -7.30 13.55 -24.34
N GLY A 223 -8.58 13.83 -24.08
CA GLY A 223 -9.35 14.83 -24.84
C GLY A 223 -8.72 16.22 -24.79
N ILE A 224 -8.17 16.63 -23.65
CA ILE A 224 -7.50 17.94 -23.47
C ILE A 224 -6.03 17.84 -23.91
N LEU A 225 -5.36 16.74 -23.55
CA LEU A 225 -3.94 16.57 -23.80
C LEU A 225 -3.60 16.36 -25.28
N CYS A 226 -4.51 15.79 -26.06
CA CYS A 226 -4.35 15.62 -27.50
C CYS A 226 -4.88 16.80 -28.32
N ASP A 227 -5.58 17.77 -27.72
CA ASP A 227 -6.05 18.97 -28.41
C ASP A 227 -4.87 19.88 -28.78
N LYS A 228 -4.77 20.26 -30.07
CA LYS A 228 -3.73 21.14 -30.58
C LYS A 228 -3.88 22.59 -30.09
N ARG A 229 -5.08 23.00 -29.67
CA ARG A 229 -5.38 24.35 -29.14
C ARG A 229 -4.81 24.57 -27.76
N VAL A 230 -4.58 23.49 -27.01
CA VAL A 230 -4.06 23.55 -25.65
C VAL A 230 -2.55 23.82 -25.67
N PRO A 231 -2.06 24.85 -24.96
CA PRO A 231 -0.63 25.16 -24.92
C PRO A 231 0.20 23.99 -24.39
N GLN A 232 1.34 23.70 -25.04
CA GLN A 232 2.23 22.59 -24.67
C GLN A 232 2.73 22.67 -23.22
N LYS A 233 3.01 23.90 -22.74
CA LYS A 233 3.40 24.15 -21.34
C LYS A 233 2.32 23.71 -20.35
N LEU A 234 1.04 23.90 -20.68
CA LEU A 234 -0.08 23.48 -19.84
C LEU A 234 -0.20 21.95 -19.80
N LYS A 235 0.00 21.28 -20.95
CA LYS A 235 0.05 19.81 -21.01
C LYS A 235 1.20 19.25 -20.16
N GLY A 236 2.36 19.89 -20.22
CA GLY A 236 3.49 19.54 -19.35
C GLY A 236 3.23 19.79 -17.87
N LYS A 237 2.55 20.89 -17.51
CA LYS A 237 2.07 21.13 -16.15
C LYS A 237 1.13 20.00 -15.68
N PHE A 238 0.14 19.63 -16.48
CA PHE A 238 -0.77 18.52 -16.17
C PHE A 238 -0.02 17.21 -15.93
N TYR A 239 0.93 16.87 -16.80
CA TYR A 239 1.75 15.67 -16.63
C TYR A 239 2.49 15.69 -15.28
N ARG A 240 3.14 16.81 -14.95
CA ARG A 240 3.88 16.99 -13.69
C ARG A 240 3.00 16.87 -12.45
N THR A 241 1.74 17.32 -12.52
CA THR A 241 0.84 17.39 -11.35
C THR A 241 -0.08 16.18 -11.19
N ALA A 242 -0.48 15.52 -12.28
CA ALA A 242 -1.49 14.48 -12.24
C ALA A 242 -0.97 13.08 -12.62
N VAL A 243 -0.04 13.00 -13.58
CA VAL A 243 0.41 11.70 -14.13
C VAL A 243 1.69 11.23 -13.44
N ARG A 244 2.71 12.09 -13.37
CA ARG A 244 4.00 11.77 -12.77
C ARG A 244 3.89 11.30 -11.31
N PRO A 245 3.10 11.95 -10.42
CA PRO A 245 2.99 11.48 -9.03
C PRO A 245 2.42 10.07 -8.94
N VAL A 246 1.51 9.69 -9.83
CA VAL A 246 0.95 8.32 -9.88
C VAL A 246 2.01 7.32 -10.33
N MET A 247 2.85 7.68 -11.31
CA MET A 247 3.95 6.82 -11.78
C MET A 247 5.07 6.64 -10.76
N LEU A 248 5.32 7.66 -9.92
CA LEU A 248 6.40 7.68 -8.94
C LEU A 248 5.95 7.31 -7.52
N TYR A 249 4.68 7.00 -7.31
CA TYR A 249 4.20 6.57 -6.00
C TYR A 249 4.93 5.29 -5.56
N GLY A 250 5.50 5.30 -4.35
CA GLY A 250 6.25 4.17 -3.79
C GLY A 250 7.67 4.01 -4.34
N ALA A 251 8.08 4.80 -5.34
CA ALA A 251 9.37 4.62 -6.03
C ALA A 251 10.61 4.96 -5.16
N GLU A 252 10.37 5.61 -4.03
CA GLU A 252 11.34 5.92 -2.97
C GLU A 252 11.88 4.64 -2.31
N CYS A 253 11.09 3.57 -2.28
CA CYS A 253 11.42 2.29 -1.64
C CYS A 253 11.90 1.22 -2.62
N TRP A 254 12.05 1.55 -3.90
CA TRP A 254 12.40 0.55 -4.91
C TRP A 254 13.91 0.27 -4.96
N PRO A 255 14.36 -1.00 -4.97
CA PRO A 255 15.71 -1.36 -5.41
C PRO A 255 15.89 -1.19 -6.93
N THR A 256 15.96 0.06 -7.41
CA THR A 256 15.97 0.37 -8.85
C THR A 256 17.27 0.02 -9.54
N LYS A 257 17.18 -0.96 -10.43
CA LYS A 257 18.11 -1.23 -11.54
C LYS A 257 17.90 -0.25 -12.70
N ARG A 258 18.93 -0.06 -13.53
CA ARG A 258 18.88 0.78 -14.75
C ARG A 258 17.71 0.44 -15.68
N ARG A 259 17.39 -0.84 -15.84
CA ARG A 259 16.25 -1.29 -16.67
C ARG A 259 14.91 -0.66 -16.26
N HIS A 260 14.66 -0.48 -14.95
CA HIS A 260 13.39 0.04 -14.44
C HIS A 260 13.28 1.54 -14.69
N VAL A 261 14.38 2.26 -14.47
CA VAL A 261 14.47 3.70 -14.78
C VAL A 261 14.26 3.92 -16.29
N GLN A 262 14.86 3.07 -17.12
CA GLN A 262 14.67 3.10 -18.57
C GLN A 262 13.22 2.83 -18.96
N GLN A 263 12.56 1.82 -18.37
CA GLN A 263 11.14 1.52 -18.61
C GLN A 263 10.24 2.72 -18.29
N LEU A 264 10.45 3.37 -17.14
CA LEU A 264 9.72 4.59 -16.75
C LEU A 264 9.99 5.74 -17.72
N GLY A 265 11.25 5.93 -18.13
CA GLY A 265 11.64 6.96 -19.10
C GLY A 265 11.02 6.74 -20.47
N VAL A 266 10.94 5.49 -20.94
CA VAL A 266 10.27 5.14 -22.20
C VAL A 266 8.77 5.43 -22.11
N ALA A 267 8.12 5.07 -21.01
CA ALA A 267 6.71 5.35 -20.78
C ALA A 267 6.42 6.87 -20.73
N GLU A 268 7.22 7.63 -19.97
CA GLU A 268 7.15 9.09 -19.91
C GLU A 268 7.27 9.71 -21.31
N MET A 269 8.35 9.38 -22.04
CA MET A 269 8.58 9.97 -23.36
C MET A 269 7.48 9.61 -24.36
N ARG A 270 6.90 8.41 -24.27
CA ARG A 270 5.76 8.03 -25.11
C ARG A 270 4.52 8.88 -24.79
N MET A 271 4.22 9.14 -23.52
CA MET A 271 3.13 10.05 -23.13
C MET A 271 3.41 11.47 -23.62
N LEU A 272 4.61 12.02 -23.38
CA LEU A 272 4.98 13.39 -23.77
C LEU A 272 4.89 13.59 -25.29
N ARG A 273 5.45 12.65 -26.06
CA ARG A 273 5.40 12.65 -27.53
C ARG A 273 3.96 12.67 -28.04
N TRP A 274 3.11 11.81 -27.48
CA TRP A 274 1.72 11.70 -27.92
C TRP A 274 0.93 12.98 -27.65
N MET A 275 1.11 13.62 -26.48
CA MET A 275 0.49 14.92 -26.17
C MET A 275 0.94 16.04 -27.11
N CYS A 276 2.19 15.97 -27.57
CA CYS A 276 2.73 16.92 -28.54
C CYS A 276 2.34 16.58 -30.00
N GLY A 277 1.66 15.46 -30.24
CA GLY A 277 1.34 14.99 -31.59
C GLY A 277 2.55 14.47 -32.37
N HIS A 278 3.64 14.12 -31.66
CA HIS A 278 4.88 13.66 -32.28
C HIS A 278 4.99 12.14 -32.29
N THR A 279 5.40 11.59 -33.43
CA THR A 279 5.69 10.16 -33.58
C THR A 279 7.20 9.89 -33.58
N ARG A 280 7.61 8.62 -33.62
CA ARG A 280 9.02 8.26 -33.81
C ARG A 280 9.54 8.62 -35.20
N LYS A 281 8.66 8.75 -36.20
CA LYS A 281 9.04 9.10 -37.58
C LYS A 281 9.48 10.54 -37.73
N ASP A 282 9.04 11.42 -36.83
CA ASP A 282 9.33 12.85 -36.87
C ASP A 282 10.79 13.19 -36.50
N ARG A 283 11.56 12.21 -35.99
CA ARG A 283 12.99 12.32 -35.63
C ARG A 283 13.35 13.50 -34.69
N VAL A 284 12.38 14.07 -33.98
CA VAL A 284 12.59 15.10 -32.95
C VAL A 284 13.34 14.53 -31.76
N ARG A 285 14.33 15.24 -31.20
CA ARG A 285 15.09 14.76 -30.02
C ARG A 285 14.19 14.72 -28.78
N ASN A 286 14.52 13.85 -27.83
CA ASN A 286 13.75 13.75 -26.58
C ASN A 286 13.86 15.05 -25.76
N ASP A 287 15.03 15.68 -25.77
CA ASP A 287 15.29 16.91 -25.01
C ASP A 287 14.44 18.08 -25.53
N ASP A 288 14.36 18.26 -26.86
CA ASP A 288 13.49 19.26 -27.48
C ASP A 288 12.02 19.14 -27.04
N ILE A 289 11.52 17.90 -26.90
CA ILE A 289 10.15 17.67 -26.45
C ILE A 289 10.01 18.06 -24.98
N ARG A 290 10.95 17.66 -24.14
CA ARG A 290 10.97 18.00 -22.71
C ARG A 290 11.03 19.51 -22.50
N ASP A 291 11.82 20.23 -23.29
CA ASP A 291 11.95 21.68 -23.21
C ASP A 291 10.64 22.37 -23.60
N ARG A 292 9.97 21.91 -24.67
CA ARG A 292 8.66 22.45 -25.11
C ARG A 292 7.56 22.29 -24.05
N VAL A 293 7.56 21.17 -23.32
CA VAL A 293 6.57 20.91 -22.25
C VAL A 293 7.07 21.30 -20.86
N GLU A 294 8.32 21.76 -20.72
CA GLU A 294 9.00 22.06 -19.46
C GLU A 294 9.02 20.88 -18.46
N VAL A 295 9.26 19.67 -18.95
CA VAL A 295 9.23 18.44 -18.16
C VAL A 295 10.63 17.88 -17.98
N ALA A 296 11.22 18.05 -16.79
CA ALA A 296 12.50 17.42 -16.43
C ALA A 296 12.41 15.89 -16.51
N PRO A 297 13.48 15.15 -16.82
CA PRO A 297 13.48 13.69 -16.90
C PRO A 297 12.93 12.99 -15.63
N ILE A 298 12.20 11.88 -15.81
CA ILE A 298 11.68 11.08 -14.69
C ILE A 298 12.79 10.53 -13.78
N GLU A 299 13.97 10.24 -14.33
CA GLU A 299 15.13 9.74 -13.58
C GLU A 299 15.60 10.77 -12.53
N GLU A 300 15.76 12.02 -12.93
CA GLU A 300 16.11 13.10 -11.99
C GLU A 300 15.06 13.26 -10.89
N LYS A 301 13.78 13.12 -11.25
CA LYS A 301 12.68 13.23 -10.29
C LYS A 301 12.66 12.05 -9.32
N LEU A 302 12.97 10.85 -9.79
CA LEU A 302 13.12 9.67 -8.95
C LEU A 302 14.23 9.87 -7.90
N VAL A 303 15.39 10.40 -8.32
CA VAL A 303 16.50 10.73 -7.41
C VAL A 303 16.07 11.81 -6.41
N GLN A 304 15.43 12.88 -6.87
CA GLN A 304 14.93 13.95 -5.98
C GLN A 304 13.94 13.43 -4.95
N HIS A 305 13.01 12.56 -5.33
CA HIS A 305 12.06 11.92 -4.41
C HIS A 305 12.77 11.12 -3.32
N ARG A 306 13.76 10.29 -3.69
CA ARG A 306 14.56 9.52 -2.73
C ARG A 306 15.33 10.39 -1.76
N LEU A 307 15.95 11.47 -2.24
CA LEU A 307 16.71 12.38 -1.39
C LEU A 307 15.80 13.13 -0.42
N ARG A 308 14.61 13.57 -0.88
CA ARG A 308 13.61 14.19 -0.01
C ARG A 308 13.13 13.22 1.07
N TRP A 309 12.85 11.97 0.69
CA TRP A 309 12.47 10.91 1.61
C TRP A 309 13.57 10.63 2.64
N PHE A 310 14.82 10.50 2.20
CA PHE A 310 15.98 10.33 3.07
C PHE A 310 16.12 11.48 4.07
N GLY A 311 16.00 12.73 3.60
CA GLY A 311 16.01 13.90 4.48
C GLY A 311 14.82 13.95 5.45
N HIS A 312 13.67 13.35 5.10
CA HIS A 312 12.55 13.16 6.02
C HIS A 312 12.87 12.13 7.11
N ILE A 313 13.47 11.00 6.75
CA ILE A 313 13.90 9.98 7.72
C ILE A 313 14.93 10.57 8.69
N GLN A 314 15.95 11.27 8.20
CA GLN A 314 17.00 11.84 9.05
C GLN A 314 16.49 12.83 10.11
N ARG A 315 15.39 13.53 9.83
CA ARG A 315 14.78 14.51 10.75
C ARG A 315 13.89 13.86 11.81
N ARG A 316 13.56 12.56 11.70
CA ARG A 316 12.71 11.89 12.68
C ARG A 316 13.51 11.42 13.90
N PRO A 317 12.90 11.38 15.10
CA PRO A 317 13.52 10.76 16.28
C PRO A 317 13.91 9.30 16.01
N PRO A 318 15.02 8.81 16.57
CA PRO A 318 15.53 7.44 16.32
C PRO A 318 14.59 6.33 16.81
N GLU A 319 13.65 6.66 17.70
CA GLU A 319 12.62 5.77 18.25
C GLU A 319 11.50 5.43 17.26
N VAL A 320 11.36 6.22 16.18
CA VAL A 320 10.30 5.99 15.20
C VAL A 320 10.62 4.75 14.37
N PRO A 321 9.64 3.84 14.13
CA PRO A 321 9.85 2.60 13.40
C PRO A 321 10.66 2.77 12.11
N VAL A 322 10.48 3.86 11.34
CA VAL A 322 11.18 4.14 10.07
C VAL A 322 12.71 4.05 10.17
N HIS A 323 13.31 4.26 11.35
CA HIS A 323 14.76 4.09 11.57
C HIS A 323 15.19 2.64 11.76
N SER A 324 14.29 1.73 12.16
CA SER A 324 14.56 0.28 12.23
C SER A 324 14.79 -0.34 10.85
N GLY A 325 14.41 0.35 9.78
CA GLY A 325 14.78 0.04 8.39
C GLY A 325 16.24 0.36 8.03
N ARG A 326 17.01 1.03 8.92
CA ARG A 326 18.47 1.05 8.79
C ARG A 326 18.98 -0.38 8.96
N LEU A 327 19.39 -0.97 7.85
CA LEU A 327 20.14 -2.22 7.77
C LEU A 327 21.26 -2.26 8.83
N LYS A 328 20.97 -2.81 10.02
CA LYS A 328 22.01 -3.26 10.95
C LYS A 328 22.55 -4.57 10.41
N ARG A 329 23.80 -4.54 9.99
CA ARG A 329 24.56 -5.70 9.47
C ARG A 329 24.55 -6.80 10.53
N ALA A 330 24.03 -7.98 10.19
CA ALA A 330 24.28 -9.16 11.03
C ALA A 330 25.75 -9.54 10.85
N GLU A 331 26.51 -9.61 11.94
CA GLU A 331 27.98 -9.73 11.91
C GLU A 331 28.48 -11.07 11.34
N ASN A 332 27.60 -12.08 11.19
CA ASN A 332 28.03 -13.48 11.03
C ASN A 332 27.59 -14.19 9.73
N VAL A 333 27.22 -13.48 8.65
CA VAL A 333 26.85 -14.14 7.37
C VAL A 333 27.89 -13.89 6.28
N LYS A 334 28.59 -14.95 5.84
CA LYS A 334 29.51 -14.91 4.68
C LYS A 334 28.71 -14.92 3.37
N ARG A 335 28.87 -13.86 2.57
CA ARG A 335 28.13 -13.59 1.32
C ARG A 335 28.72 -14.35 0.12
N GLY A 336 27.87 -14.74 -0.84
CA GLY A 336 28.31 -15.13 -2.19
C GLY A 336 28.84 -13.95 -3.02
N ARG A 337 29.65 -14.22 -4.05
CA ARG A 337 30.27 -13.19 -4.92
C ARG A 337 29.22 -12.41 -5.73
N GLY A 338 29.24 -11.08 -5.64
CA GLY A 338 28.39 -10.16 -6.42
C GLY A 338 28.28 -8.76 -5.81
N ARG A 339 28.02 -7.73 -6.64
CA ARG A 339 27.87 -6.34 -6.18
C ARG A 339 26.57 -6.18 -5.36
N PRO A 340 26.60 -5.53 -4.20
CA PRO A 340 25.42 -5.31 -3.39
C PRO A 340 24.38 -4.41 -4.09
N ASN A 341 23.11 -4.82 -4.08
CA ASN A 341 21.99 -3.90 -4.24
C ASN A 341 21.74 -3.25 -2.88
N PHE A 342 22.47 -2.18 -2.58
CA PHE A 342 22.22 -1.41 -1.36
C PHE A 342 21.10 -0.41 -1.60
N ASP A 343 20.02 -0.53 -0.84
CA ASP A 343 18.91 0.43 -0.83
C ASP A 343 19.26 1.80 -0.20
N MET A 344 20.44 1.97 0.41
CA MET A 344 20.89 3.27 0.94
C MET A 344 22.43 3.43 0.95
N LYS A 345 23.16 2.97 -0.07
CA LYS A 345 24.58 3.33 -0.27
C LYS A 345 24.87 3.94 -1.65
N GLY A 346 23.90 4.68 -2.18
CA GLY A 346 24.10 5.57 -3.33
C GLY A 346 24.35 7.04 -2.93
N VAL A 347 24.50 7.33 -1.63
CA VAL A 347 24.76 8.68 -1.11
C VAL A 347 26.08 8.67 -0.35
N ARG A 348 27.17 8.54 -1.10
CA ARG A 348 28.47 9.15 -0.80
C ARG A 348 29.15 9.48 -2.11
#